data_AF-A0A7Y1XKF7-F1
#
_entry.id   AF-A0A7Y1XKF7-F1
#
_cell.length_a   1.000
_cell.length_b   1.000
_cell.length_c   1.000
_cell.angle_alpha   90.00
_cell.angle_beta   90.00
_cell.angle_gamma   90.00
#
_symmetry.space_group_name_H-M   'P 1'
#
loop_
_entity.id
_entity.type
_entity.pdbx_description
1 polymer ?
#
loop_
_entity_poly.entity_id
_entity_poly.type
_entity_poly.pdbx_seq_one_letter_code
_entity_poly.pdbx_strand_id
1 'polypeptide(L)'
;MRFHTRKWVKPEDLNANQTLFGGRLLSWIDEEAALYSIIQLENKKVVTKYMSEINFMSTAHQGDIVEIGIEVIKFGKSSLVLKCEARN
;
A
#
# COMPACT_ATOMS: atom_id res chain seq x y z
N MET A 1 -6.91 7.22 -9.75
CA MET A 1 -6.33 6.02 -9.11
C MET A 1 -7.08 4.75 -9.49
N ARG A 2 -6.38 3.62 -9.69
CA ARG A 2 -7.01 2.30 -9.93
C ARG A 2 -6.77 1.39 -8.71
N PHE A 3 -7.84 0.76 -8.22
CA PHE A 3 -7.81 -0.16 -7.07
C PHE A 3 -7.76 -1.61 -7.59
N HIS A 4 -6.56 -2.13 -7.76
CA HIS A 4 -6.36 -3.49 -8.28
C HIS A 4 -6.25 -4.53 -7.17
N THR A 5 -5.86 -4.12 -5.97
CA THR A 5 -5.51 -5.04 -4.89
C THR A 5 -6.57 -5.01 -3.81
N ARG A 6 -6.94 -6.21 -3.35
CA ARG A 6 -7.88 -6.42 -2.25
C ARG A 6 -7.23 -7.33 -1.22
N LYS A 7 -7.22 -6.92 0.03
CA LYS A 7 -6.70 -7.70 1.15
C LYS A 7 -7.84 -7.90 2.15
N TRP A 8 -8.11 -9.17 2.47
CA TRP A 8 -9.06 -9.54 3.52
C TRP A 8 -8.37 -9.35 4.87
N VAL A 9 -8.99 -8.63 5.82
CA VAL A 9 -8.46 -8.46 7.18
C VAL A 9 -8.72 -9.72 8.01
N LYS A 10 -7.66 -10.48 8.29
CA LYS A 10 -7.70 -11.73 9.06
C LYS A 10 -7.36 -11.49 10.53
N PRO A 11 -7.62 -12.45 11.43
CA PRO A 11 -7.21 -12.36 12.83
C PRO A 11 -5.74 -12.03 13.03
N GLU A 12 -4.83 -12.57 12.20
CA GLU A 12 -3.39 -12.30 12.31
C GLU A 12 -2.98 -10.86 11.90
N ASP A 13 -3.87 -10.11 11.23
CA ASP A 13 -3.59 -8.75 10.78
C ASP A 13 -3.95 -7.70 11.84
N LEU A 14 -4.59 -8.12 12.94
CA LEU A 14 -5.11 -7.24 13.98
C LEU A 14 -4.07 -6.92 15.05
N ASN A 15 -4.18 -5.73 15.63
CA ASN A 15 -3.46 -5.33 16.84
C ASN A 15 -4.26 -5.71 18.12
N ALA A 16 -3.72 -5.37 19.30
CA ALA A 16 -4.36 -5.63 20.59
C ALA A 16 -5.74 -4.95 20.77
N ASN A 17 -6.05 -3.93 19.98
CA ASN A 17 -7.34 -3.24 19.96
C ASN A 17 -8.33 -3.85 18.94
N GLN A 18 -8.06 -5.04 18.41
CA GLN A 18 -8.92 -5.75 17.43
C GLN A 18 -9.20 -4.95 16.15
N THR A 19 -8.26 -4.10 15.75
CA THR A 19 -8.31 -3.32 14.50
C THR A 19 -7.10 -3.65 13.65
N LEU A 20 -7.21 -3.45 12.33
CA LEU A 20 -6.12 -3.67 11.40
C LEU A 20 -4.88 -2.89 11.87
N PHE A 21 -3.77 -3.59 12.04
CA PHE A 21 -2.54 -2.96 12.46
C PHE A 21 -2.01 -2.06 11.35
N GLY A 22 -1.72 -0.79 11.65
CA GLY A 22 -1.22 0.17 10.65
C GLY A 22 0.06 -0.30 9.95
N GLY A 23 0.98 -0.95 10.68
CA GLY A 23 2.18 -1.54 10.08
C GLY A 23 1.87 -2.66 9.07
N ARG A 24 0.78 -3.40 9.29
CA ARG A 24 0.32 -4.43 8.36
C ARG A 24 -0.25 -3.83 7.08
N LEU A 25 -1.07 -2.78 7.20
CA LEU A 25 -1.56 -2.04 6.04
C LEU A 25 -0.41 -1.46 5.21
N LEU A 26 0.59 -0.85 5.86
CA LEU A 26 1.77 -0.29 5.19
C LEU A 26 2.59 -1.37 4.48
N SER A 27 2.73 -2.56 5.07
CA SER A 27 3.39 -3.69 4.42
C SER A 27 2.69 -4.09 3.11
N TRP A 28 1.36 -4.09 3.08
CA TRP A 28 0.63 -4.37 1.83
C TRP A 28 0.82 -3.27 0.80
N ILE A 29 0.79 -2.00 1.21
CA ILE A 29 1.01 -0.87 0.30
C ILE A 29 2.41 -0.93 -0.30
N ASP A 30 3.45 -1.23 0.49
CA ASP A 30 4.83 -1.33 0.01
C ASP A 30 5.00 -2.47 -1.01
N GLU A 31 4.42 -3.64 -0.74
CA GLU A 31 4.43 -4.79 -1.65
C GLU A 31 3.83 -4.43 -3.02
N GLU A 32 2.66 -3.81 -3.02
CA GLU A 32 1.97 -3.39 -4.24
C GLU A 32 2.73 -2.28 -4.99
N ALA A 33 3.27 -1.30 -4.26
CA ALA A 33 4.06 -0.20 -4.83
C ALA A 33 5.36 -0.71 -5.47
N ALA A 34 6.02 -1.68 -4.84
CA ALA A 34 7.23 -2.32 -5.37
C ALA A 34 6.92 -3.09 -6.65
N LEU A 35 5.88 -3.94 -6.65
CA LEU A 35 5.44 -4.69 -7.84
C LEU A 35 5.10 -3.76 -9.00
N TYR A 36 4.32 -2.72 -8.72
CA TYR A 36 3.95 -1.71 -9.71
C TYR A 36 5.20 -1.03 -10.29
N SER A 37 6.15 -0.63 -9.43
CA SER A 37 7.39 0.02 -9.84
C SER A 37 8.29 -0.89 -10.69
N ILE A 38 8.41 -2.18 -10.34
CA ILE A 38 9.18 -3.17 -11.11
C ILE A 38 8.66 -3.27 -12.54
N ILE A 39 7.33 -3.31 -12.69
CA ILE A 39 6.67 -3.42 -14.01
C ILE A 39 6.86 -2.12 -14.79
N GLN A 40 6.60 -0.95 -14.19
CA GLN A 40 6.69 0.33 -14.91
C GLN A 40 8.12 0.71 -15.30
N LEU A 41 9.11 0.33 -14.50
CA LEU A 41 10.52 0.61 -14.78
C LEU A 41 11.24 -0.52 -15.52
N GLU A 42 10.54 -1.63 -15.77
CA GLU A 42 11.09 -2.88 -16.34
C GLU A 42 12.38 -3.34 -15.63
N ASN A 43 12.46 -3.12 -14.31
CA ASN A 43 13.64 -3.39 -13.52
C ASN A 43 13.28 -4.06 -12.19
N LYS A 44 13.81 -5.25 -11.97
CA LYS A 44 13.55 -6.05 -10.75
C LYS A 44 14.32 -5.54 -9.53
N LYS A 45 15.34 -4.70 -9.71
CA LYS A 45 16.18 -4.15 -8.64
C LYS A 45 15.70 -2.75 -8.27
N VAL A 46 14.62 -2.67 -7.52
CA VAL A 46 14.07 -1.43 -6.96
C VAL A 46 14.13 -1.46 -5.43
N VAL A 47 14.19 -0.29 -4.83
CA VAL A 47 14.13 -0.11 -3.37
C VAL A 47 13.21 1.05 -3.04
N THR A 48 12.44 0.93 -1.95
CA THR A 48 11.65 2.03 -1.42
C THR A 48 12.59 3.05 -0.77
N LYS A 49 12.74 4.22 -1.40
CA LYS A 49 13.66 5.27 -0.91
C LYS A 49 13.11 5.95 0.35
N TYR A 50 11.84 6.31 0.34
CA TYR A 50 11.13 6.90 1.48
C TYR A 50 9.61 6.80 1.26
N MET A 51 8.86 6.84 2.34
CA MET A 51 7.42 7.12 2.34
C MET A 51 7.22 8.50 2.97
N SER A 52 6.40 9.34 2.36
CA SER A 52 6.05 10.65 2.90
C SER A 52 5.05 10.52 4.05
N GLU A 53 4.34 11.60 4.36
CA GLU A 53 3.25 11.61 5.34
C GLU A 53 2.20 10.54 5.05
N ILE A 54 1.79 9.84 6.11
CA ILE A 54 0.76 8.80 6.09
C ILE A 54 -0.35 9.23 7.04
N ASN A 55 -1.57 9.28 6.53
CA ASN A 55 -2.76 9.68 7.29
C ASN A 55 -3.73 8.51 7.41
N PHE A 56 -3.89 7.99 8.63
CA PHE A 56 -4.88 6.95 8.95
C PHE A 56 -6.23 7.61 9.27
N MET A 57 -7.09 7.74 8.25
CA MET A 57 -8.35 8.49 8.34
C MET A 57 -9.51 7.65 8.91
N SER A 58 -9.48 6.33 8.70
CA SER A 58 -10.47 5.38 9.21
C SER A 58 -9.79 4.08 9.64
N THR A 59 -10.49 3.30 10.46
CA THR A 59 -10.04 1.98 10.91
C THR A 59 -10.70 0.87 10.07
N ALA A 60 -10.05 -0.29 10.01
CA ALA A 60 -10.60 -1.51 9.43
C ALA A 60 -10.65 -2.62 10.49
N HIS A 61 -11.68 -3.44 10.44
CA HIS A 61 -11.94 -4.52 11.39
C HIS A 61 -11.78 -5.89 10.73
N GLN A 62 -11.76 -6.93 11.56
CA GLN A 62 -11.76 -8.30 11.07
C GLN A 62 -12.93 -8.55 10.10
N GLY A 63 -12.64 -9.12 8.94
CA GLY A 63 -13.64 -9.39 7.90
C GLY A 63 -13.84 -8.27 6.89
N ASP A 64 -13.31 -7.06 7.15
CA ASP A 64 -13.29 -5.99 6.13
C ASP A 64 -12.41 -6.39 4.94
N ILE A 65 -12.76 -5.88 3.76
CA ILE A 65 -11.94 -5.99 2.56
C ILE A 65 -11.31 -4.64 2.30
N VAL A 66 -10.00 -4.55 2.49
CA VAL A 66 -9.26 -3.32 2.17
C VAL A 66 -8.87 -3.33 0.69
N GLU A 67 -9.37 -2.35 -0.05
CA GLU A 67 -8.94 -2.07 -1.41
C GLU A 67 -7.77 -1.08 -1.39
N ILE A 68 -6.69 -1.43 -2.09
CA ILE A 68 -5.51 -0.59 -2.25
C ILE A 68 -5.44 -0.11 -3.70
N GLY A 69 -5.37 1.20 -3.87
CA GLY A 69 -5.14 1.82 -5.16
C GLY A 69 -3.84 2.58 -5.20
N ILE A 70 -3.23 2.60 -6.37
CA ILE A 70 -1.96 3.27 -6.65
C ILE A 70 -2.08 4.06 -7.95
N GLU A 71 -1.43 5.21 -8.00
CA GLU A 71 -1.24 5.97 -9.23
C GLU A 71 0.14 6.63 -9.29
N VAL A 72 0.65 6.83 -10.50
CA VAL A 72 1.91 7.53 -10.71
C VAL A 72 1.68 9.03 -10.63
N ILE A 73 2.47 9.69 -9.79
CA ILE A 73 2.51 11.14 -9.68
C ILE A 73 3.63 11.72 -10.54
N LYS A 74 4.80 11.07 -10.56
CA LYS A 74 5.97 11.58 -11.28
C LYS A 74 6.94 10.49 -11.66
N PHE A 75 7.41 10.53 -12.90
CA PHE A 75 8.60 9.83 -13.36
C PHE A 75 9.82 10.74 -13.19
N GLY A 76 10.83 10.25 -12.49
CA GLY A 76 12.16 10.86 -12.41
C GLY A 76 13.13 10.20 -13.39
N LYS A 77 14.42 10.53 -13.27
CA LYS A 77 15.47 9.89 -14.08
C LYS A 77 15.71 8.42 -13.70
N SER A 78 15.68 8.13 -12.40
CA SER A 78 15.91 6.79 -11.83
C SER A 78 14.98 6.52 -10.64
N SER A 79 13.82 7.17 -10.61
CA SER A 79 12.87 7.09 -9.51
C SER A 79 11.44 7.21 -10.01
N LEU A 80 10.51 6.59 -9.29
CA LEU A 80 9.08 6.69 -9.51
C LEU A 80 8.43 7.22 -8.23
N VAL A 81 7.55 8.21 -8.36
CA VAL A 81 6.76 8.73 -7.24
C VAL A 81 5.34 8.22 -7.41
N LEU A 82 4.86 7.49 -6.41
CA LEU A 82 3.54 6.89 -6.36
C LEU A 82 2.70 7.57 -5.29
N LYS A 83 1.41 7.72 -5.56
CA LYS A 83 0.39 8.03 -4.56
C LYS A 83 -0.42 6.77 -4.33
N CYS A 84 -0.68 6.48 -3.06
CA CYS A 84 -1.46 5.34 -2.64
C CYS A 84 -2.64 5.81 -1.79
N GLU A 85 -3.77 5.13 -1.92
CA GLU A 85 -4.92 5.28 -1.02
C GLU A 85 -5.52 3.90 -0.76
N ALA A 86 -5.91 3.68 0.50
CA ALA A 86 -6.53 2.46 0.97
C ALA A 86 -7.91 2.79 1.54
N ARG A 87 -8.88 1.91 1.29
CA ARG A 87 -10.26 2.04 1.76
C ARG A 87 -10.85 0.68 2.13
N ASN A 88 -11.77 0.65 3.09
CA ASN A 88 -12.57 -0.52 3.46
C ASN A 88 -14.03 -0.38 3.01
#